data_AF-A0A6M0IR90-F1
#
_entry.id   AF-A0A6M0IR90-F1
#
_cell.length_a   1.000
_cell.length_b   1.000
_cell.length_c   1.000
_cell.angle_alpha   90.00
_cell.angle_beta   90.00
_cell.angle_gamma   90.00
#
_symmetry.space_group_name_H-M   'P 1'
#
loop_
_entity.id
_entity.type
_entity.pdbx_description
1 polymer ?
#
loop_
_entity_poly.entity_id
_entity_poly.type
_entity_poly.pdbx_seq_one_letter_code
_entity_poly.pdbx_strand_id
1 'polypeptide(L)'
;MQVTNRNANNPWFNTAGGPDTADHLFLLSLQEVCQYFGDSQAKLSTKGGQTWLVDDQNNGNRQARYGTDFHGWRLCSPGYYGRTGASITKHGHVYVRGNGVFGQPRDGGGVRPALWLRLED
;
A
#
# COMPACT_ATOMS: atom_id res chain seq x y z
N MET A 1 -4.56 11.90 -17.15
CA MET A 1 -4.42 10.75 -18.06
C MET A 1 -5.02 9.53 -17.39
N GLN A 2 -5.77 8.70 -18.10
CA GLN A 2 -6.25 7.42 -17.57
C GLN A 2 -5.11 6.40 -17.62
N VAL A 3 -4.97 5.57 -16.57
CA VAL A 3 -3.99 4.49 -16.51
C VAL A 3 -4.64 3.17 -16.18
N THR A 4 -4.08 2.08 -16.70
CA THR A 4 -4.44 0.73 -16.27
C THR A 4 -3.77 0.43 -14.94
N ASN A 5 -4.56 0.41 -13.88
CA ASN A 5 -4.12 0.06 -12.53
C ASN A 5 -4.16 -1.46 -12.38
N ARG A 6 -2.99 -2.07 -12.17
CA ARG A 6 -2.84 -3.53 -12.12
C ARG A 6 -3.15 -4.05 -10.73
N ASN A 7 -4.16 -4.91 -10.62
CA ASN A 7 -4.58 -5.50 -9.35
C ASN A 7 -3.93 -6.87 -9.15
N ALA A 8 -2.62 -6.87 -8.97
CA ALA A 8 -1.86 -8.09 -8.69
C ALA A 8 -2.26 -8.75 -7.37
N ASN A 9 -2.12 -10.07 -7.30
CA ASN A 9 -2.31 -10.83 -6.06
C ASN A 9 -1.32 -10.37 -4.99
N ASN A 10 -1.69 -10.55 -3.72
CA ASN A 10 -0.77 -10.31 -2.61
C ASN A 10 0.42 -11.29 -2.71
N PRO A 11 1.68 -10.82 -2.78
CA PRO A 11 2.83 -11.69 -3.01
C PRO A 11 3.15 -12.63 -1.83
N TRP A 12 2.67 -12.32 -0.62
CA TRP A 12 2.95 -13.15 0.57
C TRP A 12 1.87 -14.18 0.85
N PHE A 13 0.65 -13.94 0.35
CA PHE A 13 -0.53 -14.70 0.73
C PHE A 13 -1.31 -15.26 -0.47
N ASN A 14 -0.92 -14.86 -1.68
CA ASN A 14 -1.61 -15.17 -2.93
C ASN A 14 -3.11 -14.83 -2.95
N THR A 15 -3.55 -13.93 -2.07
CA THR A 15 -4.92 -13.39 -2.09
C THR A 15 -5.15 -12.69 -3.42
N ALA A 16 -6.23 -13.02 -4.11
CA ALA A 16 -6.57 -12.45 -5.39
C ALA A 16 -6.74 -10.92 -5.32
N GLY A 17 -6.07 -10.18 -6.21
CA GLY A 17 -6.22 -8.73 -6.32
C GLY A 17 -7.52 -8.30 -7.00
N GLY A 18 -8.12 -9.19 -7.78
CA GLY A 18 -9.31 -8.89 -8.58
C GLY A 18 -8.96 -8.38 -9.98
N PRO A 19 -9.94 -7.89 -10.74
CA PRO A 19 -9.72 -7.40 -12.09
C PRO A 19 -8.97 -6.07 -12.09
N ASP A 20 -8.15 -5.84 -13.11
CA ASP A 20 -7.51 -4.54 -13.35
C ASP A 20 -8.57 -3.44 -13.59
N THR A 21 -8.23 -2.21 -13.22
CA THR A 21 -9.10 -1.04 -13.37
C THR A 21 -8.47 0.02 -14.26
N ALA A 22 -9.29 0.93 -14.79
CA ALA A 22 -8.83 2.02 -15.64
C ALA A 22 -9.12 3.35 -14.93
N ASP A 23 -8.11 3.89 -14.24
CA ASP A 23 -8.28 4.94 -13.25
C ASP A 23 -7.57 6.24 -13.67
N HIS A 24 -8.13 7.39 -13.31
CA HIS A 24 -7.45 8.69 -13.41
C HIS A 24 -6.77 9.09 -12.11
N LEU A 25 -7.31 8.59 -10.99
CA LEU A 25 -6.84 8.77 -9.63
C LEU A 25 -6.91 7.38 -8.98
N PHE A 26 -5.80 6.92 -8.41
CA PHE A 26 -5.68 5.55 -7.91
C PHE A 26 -5.01 5.52 -6.54
N LEU A 27 -5.09 4.39 -5.86
CA LEU A 27 -4.26 4.10 -4.70
C LEU A 27 -3.08 3.25 -5.15
N LEU A 28 -1.92 3.47 -4.53
CA LEU A 28 -0.72 2.69 -4.83
C LEU A 28 -0.89 1.23 -4.41
N SER A 29 -0.29 0.35 -5.19
CA SER A 29 -0.09 -1.06 -4.88
C SER A 29 1.09 -1.28 -3.93
N LEU A 30 1.24 -2.51 -3.43
CA LEU A 30 2.40 -2.95 -2.67
C LEU A 30 3.71 -2.78 -3.46
N GLN A 31 3.70 -3.06 -4.77
CA GLN A 31 4.88 -2.90 -5.61
C GLN A 31 5.23 -1.42 -5.77
N GLU A 32 4.25 -0.58 -6.10
CA GLU A 32 4.47 0.85 -6.31
C GLU A 32 4.93 1.56 -5.04
N VAL A 33 4.37 1.26 -3.87
CA VAL A 33 4.83 1.90 -2.62
C VAL A 33 6.25 1.47 -2.24
N CYS A 34 6.64 0.23 -2.57
CA CYS A 34 8.00 -0.27 -2.41
C CYS A 34 8.96 0.24 -3.48
N GLN A 35 8.48 0.87 -4.55
CA GLN A 35 9.31 1.47 -5.60
C GLN A 35 9.45 2.98 -5.39
N TYR A 36 8.34 3.68 -5.14
CA TYR A 36 8.29 5.14 -5.13
C TYR A 36 8.72 5.78 -3.81
N PHE A 37 8.63 5.04 -2.70
CA PHE A 37 9.01 5.54 -1.37
C PHE A 37 10.28 4.88 -0.84
N GLY A 38 11.23 4.62 -1.74
CA GLY A 38 12.47 3.90 -1.46
C GLY A 38 12.34 2.40 -1.73
N ASP A 39 13.38 1.82 -2.34
CA ASP A 39 13.35 0.45 -2.86
C ASP A 39 13.32 -0.60 -1.75
N SER A 40 12.19 -1.30 -1.67
CA SER A 40 11.95 -2.41 -0.76
C SER A 40 11.41 -3.64 -1.48
N GLN A 41 11.54 -3.70 -2.80
CA GLN A 41 10.97 -4.76 -3.63
C GLN A 41 11.53 -6.14 -3.24
N ALA A 42 12.82 -6.23 -2.92
CA ALA A 42 13.44 -7.49 -2.49
C ALA A 42 12.77 -8.08 -1.24
N LYS A 43 12.40 -7.24 -0.26
CA LYS A 43 11.71 -7.66 0.97
C LYS A 43 10.24 -8.02 0.73
N LEU A 44 9.64 -7.44 -0.31
CA LEU A 44 8.29 -7.79 -0.74
C LEU A 44 8.26 -9.13 -1.50
N SER A 45 9.26 -9.40 -2.34
CA SER A 45 9.37 -10.67 -3.08
C SER A 45 9.83 -11.83 -2.20
N THR A 46 10.77 -11.57 -1.29
CA THR A 46 11.31 -12.58 -0.37
C THR A 46 10.99 -12.16 1.06
N LYS A 47 9.96 -12.79 1.62
CA LYS A 47 9.48 -12.51 2.98
C LYS A 47 10.58 -12.66 4.05
N GLY A 48 11.51 -13.60 3.90
CA GLY A 48 12.59 -13.82 4.87
C GLY A 48 12.05 -14.04 6.29
N GLY A 49 12.65 -13.40 7.30
CA GLY A 49 12.19 -13.44 8.70
C GLY A 49 11.02 -12.51 9.05
N GLN A 50 10.43 -11.82 8.06
CA GLN A 50 9.33 -10.87 8.30
C GLN A 50 8.04 -11.63 8.58
N THR A 51 7.26 -11.24 9.58
CA THR A 51 6.01 -11.96 9.88
C THR A 51 4.85 -11.46 9.02
N TRP A 52 4.56 -10.14 9.08
CA TRP A 52 3.34 -9.55 8.50
C TRP A 52 3.53 -8.20 7.81
N LEU A 53 4.71 -7.59 7.96
CA LEU A 53 5.05 -6.28 7.42
C LEU A 53 6.49 -6.23 6.94
N VAL A 54 6.77 -5.28 6.06
CA VAL A 54 8.13 -4.84 5.76
C VAL A 54 8.50 -3.70 6.68
N ASP A 55 9.58 -3.93 7.43
CA ASP A 55 10.25 -2.97 8.30
C ASP A 55 11.67 -2.74 7.76
N ASP A 56 11.96 -1.51 7.35
CA ASP A 56 13.22 -1.17 6.73
C ASP A 56 13.59 0.31 6.85
N GLN A 57 14.77 0.63 6.33
CA GLN A 57 15.30 1.99 6.33
C GLN A 57 14.42 3.01 5.58
N ASN A 58 13.49 2.55 4.73
CA ASN A 58 12.61 3.42 3.94
C ASN A 58 11.32 3.79 4.68
N ASN A 59 11.10 3.27 5.89
CA ASN A 59 9.92 3.55 6.71
C ASN A 59 9.61 5.05 6.81
N GLY A 60 10.62 5.87 7.08
CA GLY A 60 10.46 7.33 7.22
C GLY A 60 9.84 8.00 5.98
N ASN A 61 10.14 7.51 4.78
CA ASN A 61 9.62 8.05 3.53
C ASN A 61 8.11 7.79 3.37
N ARG A 62 7.61 6.72 3.97
CA ARG A 62 6.20 6.28 3.83
C ARG A 62 5.29 6.88 4.88
N GLN A 63 5.83 7.50 5.92
CA GLN A 63 5.04 8.09 6.98
C GLN A 63 4.14 9.22 6.45
N ALA A 64 2.91 9.28 6.96
CA ALA A 64 1.98 10.37 6.70
C ALA A 64 1.61 11.03 8.03
N ARG A 65 1.40 12.35 8.02
CA ARG A 65 1.02 13.13 9.20
C ARG A 65 -0.21 13.96 8.94
N TYR A 66 -1.03 14.14 9.97
CA TYR A 66 -2.09 15.14 10.03
C TYR A 66 -1.90 15.93 11.33
N GLY A 67 -1.56 17.22 11.22
CA GLY A 67 -1.04 17.97 12.35
C GLY A 67 0.26 17.37 12.89
N THR A 68 0.30 17.08 14.19
CA THR A 68 1.45 16.46 14.87
C THR A 68 1.44 14.93 14.83
N ASP A 69 0.32 14.33 14.46
CA ASP A 69 0.11 12.89 14.60
C ASP A 69 0.44 12.13 13.32
N PHE A 70 1.08 10.97 13.48
CA PHE A 70 1.32 10.06 12.39
C PHE A 70 0.13 9.13 12.17
N HIS A 71 -0.24 8.95 10.91
CA HIS A 71 -1.34 8.10 10.50
C HIS A 71 -0.88 7.05 9.49
N GLY A 72 -1.49 5.86 9.59
CA GLY A 72 -1.41 4.88 8.53
C GLY A 72 -2.31 5.26 7.35
N TRP A 73 -2.08 4.65 6.19
CA TRP A 73 -2.87 4.89 4.98
C TRP A 73 -3.01 3.64 4.12
N ARG A 74 -4.10 3.55 3.35
CA ARG A 74 -4.47 2.33 2.61
C ARG A 74 -3.82 2.23 1.22
N LEU A 75 -3.59 0.99 0.79
CA LEU A 75 -3.14 0.60 -0.55
C LEU A 75 -4.28 -0.08 -1.31
N CYS A 76 -4.19 -0.18 -2.64
CA CYS A 76 -5.16 -0.95 -3.43
C CYS A 76 -4.97 -2.46 -3.30
N SER A 77 -3.76 -2.92 -2.95
CA SER A 77 -3.45 -4.35 -2.90
C SER A 77 -4.22 -5.08 -1.79
N PRO A 78 -4.68 -6.32 -2.03
CA PRO A 78 -5.33 -7.13 -1.01
C PRO A 78 -4.36 -7.47 0.12
N GLY A 79 -4.91 -7.79 1.30
CA GLY A 79 -4.15 -8.29 2.44
C GLY A 79 -4.14 -9.82 2.50
N TYR A 80 -4.01 -10.36 3.71
CA TYR A 80 -4.01 -11.80 3.97
C TYR A 80 -5.34 -12.52 3.70
N TYR A 81 -6.47 -11.82 3.87
CA TYR A 81 -7.79 -12.36 3.57
C TYR A 81 -8.45 -11.50 2.50
N GLY A 82 -9.44 -12.03 1.76
CA GLY A 82 -10.24 -11.24 0.81
C GLY A 82 -11.03 -10.08 1.45
N ARG A 83 -11.09 -10.03 2.80
CA ARG A 83 -11.68 -8.94 3.60
C ARG A 83 -10.64 -7.99 4.23
N THR A 84 -9.37 -8.11 3.86
CA THR A 84 -8.31 -7.20 4.31
C THR A 84 -7.62 -6.53 3.13
N GLY A 85 -7.16 -5.30 3.33
CA GLY A 85 -6.41 -4.53 2.34
C GLY A 85 -5.06 -4.13 2.93
N ALA A 86 -4.00 -4.21 2.14
CA ALA A 86 -2.67 -3.79 2.53
C ALA A 86 -2.66 -2.28 2.87
N SER A 87 -1.71 -1.87 3.70
CA SER A 87 -1.63 -0.49 4.17
C SER A 87 -0.22 -0.13 4.60
N ILE A 88 0.07 1.15 4.71
CA ILE A 88 1.21 1.65 5.45
C ILE A 88 0.79 1.94 6.89
N THR A 89 1.61 1.56 7.87
CA THR A 89 1.35 1.86 9.29
C THR A 89 1.74 3.29 9.64
N LYS A 90 1.37 3.79 10.83
CA LYS A 90 1.84 5.10 11.32
C LYS A 90 3.38 5.20 11.46
N HIS A 91 4.06 4.06 11.54
CA HIS A 91 5.52 3.98 11.59
C HIS A 91 6.16 3.89 10.20
N GLY A 92 5.37 3.84 9.13
CA GLY A 92 5.87 3.74 7.76
C GLY A 92 6.14 2.32 7.27
N HIS A 93 5.84 1.31 8.09
CA HIS A 93 5.99 -0.10 7.68
C HIS A 93 5.01 -0.45 6.57
N VAL A 94 5.43 -1.25 5.59
CA VAL A 94 4.53 -1.81 4.58
C VAL A 94 3.80 -3.00 5.19
N TYR A 95 2.56 -2.81 5.64
CA TYR A 95 1.78 -3.87 6.27
C TYR A 95 1.09 -4.75 5.23
N VAL A 96 1.81 -5.77 4.77
CA VAL A 96 1.39 -6.69 3.71
C VAL A 96 0.19 -7.54 4.12
N ARG A 97 0.08 -7.92 5.41
CA ARG A 97 -1.11 -8.63 5.94
C ARG A 97 -2.37 -7.79 5.83
N GLY A 98 -2.20 -6.47 5.97
CA GLY A 98 -3.28 -5.52 5.84
C GLY A 98 -4.25 -5.48 7.02
N ASN A 99 -5.17 -4.52 6.93
CA ASN A 99 -6.22 -4.26 7.91
C ASN A 99 -7.58 -4.64 7.33
N GLY A 100 -8.56 -4.90 8.20
CA GLY A 100 -9.95 -5.10 7.79
C GLY A 100 -10.45 -3.94 6.92
N VAL A 101 -11.15 -4.26 5.84
CA VAL A 101 -11.80 -3.25 4.98
C VAL A 101 -13.26 -3.00 5.38
N PHE A 102 -13.82 -3.85 6.23
CA PHE A 102 -15.17 -3.73 6.78
C PHE A 102 -15.14 -3.54 8.30
N GLY A 103 -16.16 -2.86 8.84
CA GLY A 103 -16.32 -2.58 10.26
C GLY A 103 -15.91 -1.17 10.64
N GLN A 104 -16.01 -0.84 11.93
CA GLN A 104 -15.48 0.40 12.50
C GLN A 104 -14.09 0.16 13.07
N PRO A 105 -12.99 0.55 12.41
CA PRO A 105 -11.78 0.86 13.13
C PRO A 105 -11.94 2.27 13.72
N ARG A 106 -11.59 2.45 15.00
CA ARG A 106 -11.36 3.79 15.59
C ARG A 106 -10.33 4.60 14.77
N ASP A 107 -9.44 3.91 14.07
CA ASP A 107 -8.38 4.46 13.23
C ASP A 107 -8.55 3.99 11.78
N GLY A 108 -9.55 4.53 11.08
CA GLY A 108 -9.93 4.15 9.70
C GLY A 108 -8.82 4.24 8.64
N GLY A 109 -7.64 4.74 8.99
CA GLY A 109 -6.50 4.98 8.11
C GLY A 109 -6.82 6.07 7.08
N GLY A 110 -5.81 6.87 6.73
CA GLY A 110 -5.94 7.80 5.62
C GLY A 110 -6.04 7.08 4.27
N VAL A 111 -6.44 7.82 3.26
CA VAL A 111 -6.20 7.47 1.85
C VAL A 111 -5.12 8.40 1.31
N ARG A 112 -4.24 7.88 0.45
CA ARG A 112 -3.22 8.68 -0.23
C ARG A 112 -3.34 8.48 -1.74
N PRO A 113 -4.22 9.25 -2.40
CA PRO A 113 -4.42 9.15 -3.84
C PRO A 113 -3.16 9.52 -4.62
N ALA A 114 -2.93 8.83 -5.73
CA ALA A 114 -1.88 9.10 -6.69
C ALA A 114 -2.51 9.35 -8.07
N LEU A 115 -1.83 10.16 -8.88
CA LEU A 115 -2.20 10.44 -10.26
C LEU A 115 -0.94 10.70 -11.09
N TRP A 116 -1.03 10.45 -12.39
CA TRP A 116 0.05 10.77 -13.33
C TRP A 116 -0.17 12.15 -13.91
N LEU A 117 0.83 13.02 -13.70
CA LEU A 117 0.89 14.34 -14.33
C LEU A 117 1.75 14.26 -15.59
N ARG A 118 1.23 14.80 -16.69
CA ARG A 118 2.04 15.16 -17.85
C ARG A 118 2.33 16.65 -17.71
N LEU A 119 3.61 17.00 -17.63
CA LEU A 119 4.05 18.38 -17.76
C LEU A 119 4.22 18.65 -19.25
N GLU A 120 3.57 19.68 -19.76
CA GLU A 120 3.85 20.21 -21.11
C GLU A 120 4.92 21.30 -20.96
N ASP A 121 5.79 21.42 -21.96
CA ASP A 121 6.77 22.51 -22.03
C ASP A 121 6.10 23.84 -22.42
#